data_AF-A0A2R5EVY2-F1
#
_entry.id   AF-A0A2R5EVY2-F1
#
_cell.length_a   1.000
_cell.length_b   1.000
_cell.length_c   1.000
_cell.angle_alpha   90.00
_cell.angle_beta   90.00
_cell.angle_gamma   90.00
#
_symmetry.space_group_name_H-M   'P 1'
#
loop_
_entity.id
_entity.type
_entity.pdbx_description
1 polymer ?
#
loop_
_entity_poly.entity_id
_entity_poly.type
_entity_poly.pdbx_seq_one_letter_code
_entity_poly.pdbx_strand_id
1 'polypeptide(L)' 'MQEHFSQSETPYYIGRGLAALAAAPDLATYSGKVLSSWMLSDMYGIDDVYTFYSIVP' A
#
# COMPACT_ATOMS: atom_id res chain seq x y z
N MET A 1 24.21 -7.38 -3.90
CA MET A 1 23.27 -6.25 -4.10
C MET A 1 21.88 -6.80 -4.46
N GLN A 2 21.32 -7.72 -3.67
CA GLN A 2 20.08 -8.43 -4.03
C GLN A 2 19.11 -8.64 -2.86
N GLU A 3 19.36 -8.08 -1.67
CA GLU A 3 18.50 -8.33 -0.50
C GLU A 3 17.52 -7.19 -0.16
N HIS A 4 17.59 -6.05 -0.83
CA HIS A 4 16.75 -4.88 -0.49
C HIS A 4 15.47 -4.74 -1.34
N PHE A 5 15.31 -5.53 -2.40
CA PHE A 5 14.15 -5.40 -3.31
C PHE A 5 13.00 -6.37 -3.01
N SER A 6 13.24 -7.43 -2.23
CA SER A 6 12.20 -8.42 -1.90
C SER A 6 11.11 -7.89 -0.96
N GLN A 7 11.31 -6.73 -0.35
CA GLN A 7 10.31 -6.01 0.45
C GLN A 7 9.87 -4.69 -0.20
N SER A 8 10.17 -4.50 -1.48
CA SER A 8 9.64 -3.35 -2.18
C SER A 8 8.16 -3.60 -2.45
N GLU A 9 7.29 -2.86 -1.76
CA GLU A 9 5.86 -2.86 -2.03
C GLU A 9 5.61 -2.50 -3.49
N THR A 10 4.61 -3.13 -4.09
CA THR A 10 4.23 -2.74 -5.44
C THR A 10 3.72 -1.29 -5.44
N PRO A 11 3.98 -0.47 -6.49
CA PRO A 11 3.34 0.85 -6.60
C PRO A 11 1.80 0.78 -6.55
N TYR A 12 1.24 -0.39 -6.86
CA TYR A 12 -0.18 -0.69 -6.75
C TYR A 12 -0.67 -0.67 -5.29
N TYR A 13 0.14 -1.16 -4.35
CA TYR A 13 -0.18 -1.17 -2.93
C TYR A 13 -0.43 0.23 -2.37
N ILE A 14 0.55 1.14 -2.53
CA ILE A 14 0.39 2.52 -2.08
C ILE A 14 -0.72 3.26 -2.83
N GLY A 15 -0.91 2.96 -4.13
CA GLY A 15 -1.98 3.54 -4.94
C GLY A 15 -3.37 3.21 -4.41
N ARG A 16 -3.61 1.97 -3.97
CA ARG A 16 -4.88 1.59 -3.32
C ARG A 16 -5.08 2.30 -1.98
N GLY A 17 -4.00 2.44 -1.20
CA GLY A 17 -4.02 3.18 0.06
C GLY A 17 -4.45 4.64 -0.12
N LEU A 18 -3.88 5.31 -1.14
CA LEU A 18 -4.24 6.67 -1.49
C LEU A 18 -5.68 6.81 -1.97
N ALA A 19 -6.15 5.89 -2.82
CA ALA A 19 -7.52 5.91 -3.32
C ALA A 19 -8.54 5.72 -2.19
N ALA A 20 -8.27 4.80 -1.25
CA ALA A 20 -9.12 4.57 -0.09
C ALA A 20 -9.14 5.79 0.85
N LEU A 21 -7.97 6.38 1.13
CA LEU A 21 -7.87 7.60 1.93
C LEU A 21 -8.65 8.75 1.30
N ALA A 22 -8.51 8.96 -0.02
CA ALA A 22 -9.21 10.02 -0.74
C ALA A 22 -10.74 9.86 -0.73
N ALA A 23 -11.24 8.63 -0.60
CA ALA A 23 -12.67 8.33 -0.50
C ALA A 23 -13.22 8.36 0.94
N ALA A 24 -12.35 8.52 1.95
CA ALA A 24 -12.75 8.45 3.35
C ALA A 24 -13.61 9.65 3.76
N PRO A 25 -14.73 9.45 4.48
CA PRO A 25 -15.62 10.54 4.90
C PRO A 25 -14.95 11.53 5.87
N ASP A 26 -13.89 11.08 6.55
CA ASP A 26 -13.11 11.84 7.52
C ASP A 26 -11.73 12.25 6.99
N LEU A 27 -11.53 12.28 5.67
CA LEU A 27 -10.26 12.66 5.01
C LEU A 27 -9.59 13.91 5.61
N ALA A 28 -10.39 14.92 5.97
CA ALA A 28 -9.89 16.17 6.55
C ALA A 28 -9.10 15.97 7.86
N THR A 29 -9.43 14.94 8.64
CA THR A 29 -8.74 14.58 9.88
C THR A 29 -7.28 14.17 9.66
N TYR A 30 -6.95 13.74 8.45
CA TYR A 30 -5.61 13.29 8.07
C TYR A 30 -4.73 14.41 7.49
N SER A 31 -5.27 15.61 7.29
CA SER A 31 -4.52 16.75 6.75
C SER A 31 -3.33 17.13 7.66
N GLY A 32 -2.16 17.30 7.05
CA GLY A 32 -0.91 17.62 7.77
C GLY A 32 -0.28 16.46 8.53
N LYS A 33 -0.83 15.24 8.43
CA LYS A 33 -0.23 14.04 9.02
C LYS A 33 0.63 13.30 8.00
N VAL A 34 1.66 12.61 8.50
CA VAL A 34 2.42 11.63 7.73
C VAL A 34 1.81 10.25 7.99
N LEU A 35 1.39 9.58 6.92
CA LEU A 35 0.84 8.23 6.97
C LEU A 35 1.76 7.29 6.19
N SER A 36 2.13 6.17 6.78
CA SER A 36 2.89 5.13 6.08
C SER A 36 1.95 4.24 5.26
N SER A 37 2.50 3.53 4.27
CA SER A 37 1.77 2.53 3.48
C SER A 37 1.17 1.42 4.35
N TRP A 38 1.91 0.97 5.37
CA TRP A 38 1.47 0.01 6.38
C TRP A 38 0.25 0.52 7.18
N MET A 39 0.26 1.78 7.61
CA MET A 39 -0.90 2.36 8.30
C MET A 39 -2.13 2.39 7.39
N LEU A 40 -1.97 2.74 6.12
CA LEU A 40 -3.08 2.73 5.15
C LEU A 40 -3.61 1.31 4.92
N SER A 41 -2.72 0.32 4.91
CA SER A 41 -3.10 -1.10 4.82
C SER A 41 -3.91 -1.55 6.03
N ASP A 42 -3.43 -1.29 7.24
CA ASP A 42 -4.13 -1.66 8.48
C ASP A 42 -5.51 -0.97 8.58
N MET A 43 -5.60 0.30 8.17
CA MET A 43 -6.85 1.08 8.22
C MET A 43 -7.90 0.61 7.21
N TYR A 44 -7.48 0.21 6.01
CA TYR A 44 -8.37 -0.06 4.88
C TYR A 44 -8.38 -1.51 4.41
N GLY A 45 -7.66 -2.42 5.08
CA GLY A 45 -7.59 -3.84 4.73
C GLY A 45 -6.99 -4.07 3.34
N ILE A 46 -5.88 -3.39 3.03
CA ILE A 46 -5.25 -3.46 1.71
C ILE A 46 -4.09 -4.44 1.78
N ASP A 47 -4.15 -5.51 1.00
CA ASP A 47 -3.03 -6.43 0.81
C ASP A 47 -2.16 -6.01 -0.39
N ASP A 48 -0.85 -6.26 -0.30
CA ASP A 48 0.05 -6.12 -1.43
C ASP A 48 -0.17 -7.24 -2.44
N VAL A 49 -0.10 -6.89 -3.72
CA VAL A 49 -0.20 -7.85 -4.81
C VAL A 49 1.19 -8.40 -5.05
N TYR A 50 1.59 -9.37 -4.23
CA TYR A 50 2.66 -10.25 -4.66
C TYR A 50 2.12 -11.04 -5.84
N THR A 51 2.48 -10.62 -7.05
CA THR A 51 2.45 -11.53 -8.19
C THR A 51 3.45 -12.61 -7.84
N PHE A 52 2.98 -13.68 -7.18
CA PHE A 52 3.70 -14.93 -7.16
C PHE A 52 4.07 -15.21 -8.61
N TYR A 53 5.36 -15.40 -8.86
CA TYR A 53 5.90 -15.93 -10.11
C TYR A 53 5.21 -17.29 -10.39
N SER A 54 3.97 -17.28 -10.88
CA SER A 54 3.22 -18.46 -11.33
C SER A 54 3.54 -18.77 -12.79
N ILE A 55 4.72 -18.38 -13.26
CA ILE A 55 5.27 -18.80 -14.54
C ILE A 55 6.72 -19.23 -14.36
N VAL A 56 6.90 -20.31 -13.60
CA VAL A 56 7.95 -21.28 -13.93
C VAL A 56 7.19 -22.53 -14.39
N PRO A 57 7.26 -22.92 -15.67
CA PRO A 57 6.73 -24.21 -16.11
C PRO A 57 7.46 -25.38 -15.43
#